data_AF-A0A2T2SDC0-F1
#
_entry.id   AF-A0A2T2SDC0-F1
#
_cell.length_a   1.000
_cell.length_b   1.000
_cell.length_c   1.000
_cell.angle_alpha   90.00
_cell.angle_beta   90.00
_cell.angle_gamma   90.00
#
_symmetry.space_group_name_H-M   'P 1'
#
loop_
_entity.id
_entity.type
_entity.pdbx_description
1 polymer ?
#
loop_
_entity_poly.entity_id
_entity_poly.type
_entity_poly.pdbx_seq_one_letter_code
_entity_poly.pdbx_strand_id
1 'polypeptide(L)'
;RCGGGEPTDVPAVDHVAALIVACRDAGIPFKATAGLHHPVRHYDDGLDTEMHGFLNIFAAAVLAAEHTLNPSDVEAILREDTADNFRFLKDAVAWRDLTASLDGVQHARDTLALSFGSCSFEEPIDHLRDLELL
;
A
#
# COMPACT_ATOMS: atom_id res chain seq x y z
N ARG A 1 10.73 2.35 6.08
CA ARG A 1 11.08 0.97 5.67
C ARG A 1 9.92 0.08 6.09
N CYS A 2 9.61 -0.97 5.33
CA CYS A 2 8.45 -1.83 5.56
C CYS A 2 8.83 -3.28 5.91
N GLY A 3 10.12 -3.57 6.04
CA GLY A 3 10.64 -4.87 6.46
C GLY A 3 12.17 -4.87 6.55
N GLY A 4 12.73 -6.03 6.87
CA GLY A 4 14.16 -6.25 7.12
C GLY A 4 14.46 -7.71 7.46
N GLY A 5 15.47 -7.94 8.29
CA GLY A 5 15.92 -9.28 8.66
C GLY A 5 15.24 -9.84 9.91
N GLU A 6 14.57 -8.99 10.69
CA GLU A 6 13.89 -9.35 11.92
C GLU A 6 12.41 -8.94 11.87
N PRO A 7 11.50 -9.62 12.60
CA PRO A 7 10.09 -9.23 12.69
C PRO A 7 9.88 -7.75 13.05
N THR A 8 10.75 -7.21 13.90
CA THR A 8 10.70 -5.82 14.39
C THR A 8 11.09 -4.78 13.34
N ASP A 9 11.65 -5.19 12.20
CA ASP A 9 11.92 -4.32 11.05
C ASP A 9 10.65 -3.99 10.25
N VAL A 10 9.56 -4.73 10.48
CA VAL A 10 8.25 -4.46 9.89
C VAL A 10 7.51 -3.46 10.76
N PRO A 11 7.25 -2.23 10.30
CA PRO A 11 6.55 -1.24 11.09
C PRO A 11 5.12 -1.67 11.35
N ALA A 12 4.60 -1.36 12.53
CA ALA A 12 3.19 -1.55 12.85
C ALA A 12 2.29 -0.72 11.90
N VAL A 13 1.07 -1.21 11.65
CA VAL A 13 0.16 -0.63 10.65
C VAL A 13 -0.26 0.80 11.00
N ASP A 14 -0.49 1.08 12.28
CA ASP A 14 -0.80 2.40 12.82
C ASP A 14 0.32 3.41 12.56
N HIS A 15 1.59 2.99 12.68
CA HIS A 15 2.73 3.83 12.32
C HIS A 15 2.76 4.17 10.82
N VAL A 16 2.47 3.19 9.96
CA VAL A 16 2.41 3.42 8.50
C VAL A 16 1.24 4.34 8.15
N ALA A 17 0.07 4.14 8.76
CA ALA A 17 -1.10 5.00 8.55
C ALA A 17 -0.83 6.45 9.00
N ALA A 18 -0.25 6.63 10.18
CA ALA A 18 0.14 7.94 10.70
C ALA A 18 1.14 8.63 9.76
N LEU A 19 2.10 7.89 9.20
CA LEU A 19 3.04 8.42 8.21
C LEU A 19 2.35 8.88 6.93
N ILE A 20 1.45 8.05 6.36
CA ILE A 20 0.72 8.41 5.13
C ILE A 20 -0.09 9.68 5.34
N VAL A 21 -0.84 9.76 6.45
CA VAL A 21 -1.64 10.93 6.81
C VAL A 21 -0.77 12.16 7.04
N ALA A 22 0.31 12.05 7.80
CA ALA A 22 1.22 13.17 8.06
C ALA A 22 1.89 13.67 6.78
N CYS A 23 2.30 12.77 5.87
CA CYS A 23 2.86 13.13 4.57
C CYS A 23 1.85 13.87 3.70
N ARG A 24 0.60 13.38 3.62
CA ARG A 24 -0.48 14.05 2.90
C ARG A 24 -0.71 15.46 3.45
N ASP A 25 -0.89 15.58 4.76
CA ASP A 25 -1.23 16.85 5.42
C ASP A 25 -0.08 17.87 5.32
N ALA A 26 1.17 17.39 5.30
CA ALA A 26 2.35 18.23 5.13
C ALA A 26 2.70 18.51 3.65
N GLY A 27 2.07 17.84 2.69
CA GLY A 27 2.44 17.91 1.27
C GLY A 27 3.86 17.38 0.99
N ILE A 28 4.31 16.39 1.76
CA ILE A 28 5.65 15.80 1.65
C ILE A 28 5.53 14.40 1.05
N PRO A 29 6.12 14.14 -0.14
CA PRO A 29 6.09 12.83 -0.73
C PRO A 29 6.94 11.83 0.06
N PHE A 30 6.55 10.56 0.00
CA PHE A 30 7.31 9.44 0.55
C PHE A 30 7.60 8.37 -0.50
N LYS A 31 8.58 7.52 -0.16
CA LYS A 31 8.79 6.23 -0.82
C LYS A 31 8.83 5.12 0.21
N ALA A 32 8.18 4.00 -0.10
CA ALA A 32 8.26 2.81 0.72
C ALA A 32 9.49 1.97 0.32
N THR A 33 10.12 1.26 1.25
CA THR A 33 11.38 0.54 0.98
C THR A 33 11.49 -0.67 1.87
N ALA A 34 12.12 -1.73 1.35
CA ALA A 34 12.36 -3.01 2.03
C ALA A 34 11.06 -3.76 2.40
N GLY A 35 11.04 -5.08 2.19
CA GLY A 35 9.94 -5.95 2.59
C GLY A 35 8.69 -5.92 1.71
N LEU A 36 8.69 -5.22 0.58
CA LEU A 36 7.52 -5.08 -0.30
C LEU A 36 7.64 -5.96 -1.55
N HIS A 37 7.47 -7.27 -1.35
CA HIS A 37 7.56 -8.29 -2.39
C HIS A 37 6.19 -8.79 -2.87
N HIS A 38 5.17 -8.66 -2.04
CA HIS A 38 3.82 -9.16 -2.30
C HIS A 38 2.83 -8.01 -2.49
N PRO A 39 1.81 -8.18 -3.35
CA PRO A 39 0.83 -7.15 -3.63
C PRO A 39 -0.04 -6.85 -2.42
N VAL A 40 -0.48 -7.88 -1.71
CA VAL A 40 -1.42 -7.77 -0.59
C VAL A 40 -0.74 -8.19 0.72
N ARG A 41 -1.23 -7.68 1.84
CA ARG A 41 -0.81 -8.07 3.19
C ARG A 41 -0.90 -9.59 3.34
N HIS A 42 0.11 -10.18 3.98
CA HIS A 42 0.18 -11.61 4.23
C HIS A 42 1.05 -11.90 5.45
N TYR A 43 0.88 -13.09 6.02
CA TYR A 43 1.82 -13.62 6.99
C TYR A 43 3.02 -14.24 6.27
N ASP A 44 4.24 -13.88 6.69
CA ASP A 44 5.47 -14.51 6.22
C ASP A 44 5.98 -15.51 7.26
N ASP A 45 5.95 -16.80 6.91
CA ASP A 45 6.40 -17.89 7.80
C ASP A 45 7.92 -17.85 8.08
N GLY A 46 8.70 -17.23 7.20
CA GLY A 46 10.16 -17.16 7.34
C GLY A 46 10.61 -16.11 8.35
N LEU A 47 9.94 -14.97 8.39
CA LEU A 47 10.16 -13.86 9.30
C LEU A 47 9.28 -13.94 10.55
N ASP A 48 8.28 -14.83 10.56
CA ASP A 48 7.31 -15.01 11.65
C ASP A 48 6.54 -13.71 11.97
N THR A 49 6.08 -13.01 10.92
CA THR A 49 5.33 -11.76 11.09
C THR A 49 4.45 -11.41 9.89
N GLU A 50 3.56 -10.46 10.13
CA GLU A 50 2.66 -9.90 9.12
C GLU A 50 3.35 -8.84 8.27
N MET A 51 3.51 -9.10 6.98
CA MET A 51 4.15 -8.22 6.00
C MET A 51 3.14 -7.29 5.32
N HIS A 52 3.56 -6.07 5.01
CA HIS A 52 2.75 -5.13 4.23
C HIS A 52 2.71 -5.52 2.75
N GLY A 53 1.56 -5.34 2.10
CA GLY A 53 1.44 -5.41 0.65
C GLY A 53 1.74 -4.06 -0.02
N PHE A 54 2.37 -4.06 -1.19
CA PHE A 54 2.58 -2.79 -1.90
C PHE A 54 1.26 -2.19 -2.42
N LEU A 55 0.28 -3.01 -2.83
CA LEU A 55 -1.06 -2.51 -3.20
C LEU A 55 -1.76 -1.86 -2.01
N ASN A 56 -1.64 -2.44 -0.80
CA ASN A 56 -2.16 -1.83 0.42
C ASN A 56 -1.63 -0.41 0.61
N ILE A 57 -0.31 -0.22 0.51
CA ILE A 57 0.33 1.09 0.73
C ILE A 57 -0.12 2.11 -0.31
N PHE A 58 -0.13 1.75 -1.59
CA PHE A 58 -0.52 2.68 -2.66
C PHE A 58 -2.02 2.98 -2.63
N ALA A 59 -2.88 1.97 -2.45
CA ALA A 59 -4.31 2.19 -2.31
C ALA A 59 -4.63 3.06 -1.09
N ALA A 60 -3.97 2.81 0.04
CA ALA A 60 -4.11 3.63 1.24
C ALA A 60 -3.71 5.09 1.00
N ALA A 61 -2.58 5.34 0.33
CA ALA A 61 -2.15 6.71 0.02
C ALA A 61 -3.09 7.42 -0.97
N VAL A 62 -3.52 6.73 -2.03
CA VAL A 62 -4.47 7.26 -3.03
C VAL A 62 -5.79 7.63 -2.36
N LEU A 63 -6.39 6.70 -1.62
CA LEU A 63 -7.69 6.93 -0.98
C LEU A 63 -7.59 7.93 0.17
N ALA A 64 -6.46 7.98 0.89
CA ALA A 64 -6.20 8.99 1.91
C ALA A 64 -6.18 10.40 1.32
N ALA A 65 -5.60 10.59 0.14
CA ALA A 65 -5.58 11.87 -0.57
C ALA A 65 -6.97 12.23 -1.13
N GLU A 66 -7.62 11.28 -1.81
CA GLU A 66 -8.93 11.47 -2.45
C GLU A 66 -10.03 11.85 -1.44
N HIS A 67 -10.07 11.17 -0.28
CA HIS A 67 -11.15 11.29 0.69
C HIS A 67 -10.76 12.02 1.98
N THR A 68 -9.53 12.52 2.09
CA THR A 68 -9.01 13.13 3.32
C THR A 68 -9.19 12.22 4.55
N LEU A 69 -8.87 10.93 4.39
CA LEU A 69 -9.09 9.91 5.41
C LEU A 69 -8.31 10.19 6.71
N ASN A 70 -8.86 9.80 7.86
CA ASN A 70 -8.12 9.84 9.12
C ASN A 70 -7.18 8.61 9.26
N PRO A 71 -6.26 8.58 10.24
CA PRO A 71 -5.36 7.44 10.42
C PRO A 71 -6.08 6.09 10.57
N SER A 72 -7.18 6.00 11.32
CA SER A 72 -7.91 4.74 11.51
C SER A 72 -8.53 4.18 10.22
N ASP A 73 -9.00 5.05 9.33
CA ASP A 73 -9.52 4.63 8.02
C ASP A 73 -8.38 4.12 7.12
N VAL A 74 -7.22 4.79 7.17
CA VAL A 74 -6.00 4.38 6.45
C VAL A 74 -5.47 3.03 6.98
N GLU A 75 -5.50 2.82 8.29
CA GLU A 75 -5.15 1.54 8.90
C GLU A 75 -6.03 0.41 8.37
N ALA A 76 -7.33 0.64 8.19
CA ALA A 76 -8.23 -0.39 7.68
C ALA A 76 -7.85 -0.87 6.27
N ILE A 77 -7.41 0.05 5.39
CA ILE A 77 -6.92 -0.28 4.05
C ILE A 77 -5.59 -1.05 4.12
N LEU A 78 -4.69 -0.62 5.02
CA LEU A 78 -3.38 -1.26 5.23
C LEU A 78 -3.48 -2.67 5.83
N ARG A 79 -4.57 -2.97 6.54
CA ARG A 79 -4.88 -4.29 7.11
C ARG A 79 -5.58 -5.24 6.15
N GLU A 80 -5.94 -4.79 4.95
CA GLU A 80 -6.62 -5.65 3.97
C GLU A 80 -5.72 -6.82 3.53
N ASP A 81 -6.17 -8.04 3.76
CA ASP A 81 -5.51 -9.29 3.38
C ASP A 81 -6.27 -10.05 2.28
N THR A 82 -7.46 -9.58 1.90
CA THR A 82 -8.27 -10.17 0.84
C THR A 82 -8.08 -9.39 -0.46
N ALA A 83 -7.37 -9.97 -1.42
CA ALA A 83 -7.03 -9.33 -2.69
C ALA A 83 -8.25 -8.80 -3.47
N ASP A 84 -9.36 -9.56 -3.49
CA ASP A 84 -10.60 -9.20 -4.20
C ASP A 84 -11.23 -7.89 -3.73
N ASN A 85 -10.89 -7.42 -2.53
CA ASN A 85 -11.36 -6.12 -2.04
C ASN A 85 -10.69 -4.95 -2.77
N PHE A 86 -9.51 -5.16 -3.37
CA PHE A 86 -8.87 -4.21 -4.28
C PHE A 86 -9.37 -4.44 -5.71
N ARG A 87 -10.10 -3.47 -6.25
CA ARG A 87 -10.71 -3.55 -7.58
C ARG A 87 -10.12 -2.50 -8.49
N PHE A 88 -9.54 -2.95 -9.59
CA PHE A 88 -8.98 -2.09 -10.63
C PHE A 88 -10.00 -1.99 -11.77
N LEU A 89 -10.67 -0.84 -11.85
CA LEU A 89 -11.67 -0.55 -12.86
C LEU A 89 -11.02 0.22 -14.02
N LYS A 90 -11.76 0.39 -15.11
CA LYS A 90 -11.28 1.10 -16.30
C LYS A 90 -10.77 2.51 -15.97
N ASP A 91 -11.53 3.25 -15.17
CA ASP A 91 -11.28 4.68 -14.90
C ASP A 91 -11.13 4.98 -13.39
N ALA A 92 -10.91 3.94 -12.56
CA ALA A 92 -10.81 4.09 -11.11
C ALA A 92 -10.10 2.91 -10.43
N VAL A 93 -9.61 3.14 -9.21
CA VAL A 93 -9.23 2.09 -8.25
C VAL A 93 -10.21 2.14 -7.08
N ALA A 94 -10.66 0.99 -6.62
CA ALA A 94 -11.56 0.88 -5.49
C ALA A 94 -11.01 -0.08 -4.42
N TRP A 95 -11.30 0.25 -3.17
CA TRP A 95 -11.16 -0.66 -2.04
C TRP A 95 -12.48 -0.66 -1.27
N ARG A 96 -13.15 -1.81 -1.19
CA ARG A 96 -14.51 -1.93 -0.63
C ARG A 96 -15.42 -0.83 -1.20
N ASP A 97 -16.00 0.00 -0.35
CA ASP A 97 -16.93 1.08 -0.74
C ASP A 97 -16.23 2.38 -1.14
N LEU A 98 -14.92 2.50 -0.95
CA LEU A 98 -14.14 3.67 -1.35
C LEU A 98 -13.60 3.52 -2.77
N THR A 99 -13.62 4.61 -3.53
CA THR A 99 -13.14 4.65 -4.91
C THR A 99 -12.34 5.92 -5.13
N ALA A 100 -11.27 5.85 -5.92
CA ALA A 100 -10.52 7.00 -6.42
C ALA A 100 -10.48 6.96 -7.95
N SER A 101 -10.67 8.12 -8.57
CA SER A 101 -10.55 8.30 -10.02
C SER A 101 -9.11 8.07 -10.51
N LEU A 102 -8.91 7.87 -11.82
CA LEU A 102 -7.56 7.87 -12.40
C LEU A 102 -6.81 9.18 -12.14
N ASP A 103 -7.51 10.32 -12.14
CA ASP A 103 -6.92 11.63 -11.80
C ASP A 103 -6.41 11.65 -10.35
N GLY A 104 -7.19 11.08 -9.42
CA GLY A 104 -6.79 10.91 -8.02
C GLY A 104 -5.58 9.98 -7.86
N VAL A 105 -5.57 8.86 -8.60
CA VAL A 105 -4.43 7.93 -8.66
C VAL A 105 -3.19 8.66 -9.17
N GLN A 106 -3.30 9.41 -10.26
CA GLN A 106 -2.19 10.17 -10.84
C GLN A 106 -1.69 11.25 -9.87
N HIS A 107 -2.60 11.99 -9.25
CA HIS A 107 -2.25 13.01 -8.25
C HIS A 107 -1.43 12.43 -7.09
N ALA A 108 -1.88 11.31 -6.51
CA ALA A 108 -1.18 10.67 -5.41
C ALA A 108 0.20 10.12 -5.83
N ARG A 109 0.32 9.59 -7.06
CA ARG A 109 1.60 9.12 -7.61
C ARG A 109 2.61 10.24 -7.84
N ASP A 110 2.13 11.43 -8.22
CA ASP A 110 2.99 12.58 -8.52
C ASP A 110 3.39 13.36 -7.26
N THR A 111 2.58 13.32 -6.20
CA THR A 111 2.72 14.24 -5.06
C THR A 111 2.88 13.57 -3.70
N LEU A 112 2.50 12.30 -3.54
CA LEU A 112 2.43 11.65 -2.23
C LEU A 112 3.19 10.33 -2.17
N ALA A 113 2.74 9.29 -2.87
CA ALA A 113 3.34 7.96 -2.86
C ALA A 113 4.11 7.72 -4.16
N LEU A 114 5.39 8.08 -4.16
CA LEU A 114 6.18 8.15 -5.40
C LEU A 114 6.62 6.78 -5.91
N SER A 115 7.11 5.94 -5.01
CA SER A 115 7.67 4.63 -5.38
C SER A 115 7.75 3.69 -4.19
N PHE A 116 7.97 2.41 -4.48
CA PHE A 116 8.43 1.44 -3.52
C PHE A 116 9.75 0.80 -3.97
N GLY A 117 10.46 0.14 -3.06
CA GLY A 117 11.66 -0.62 -3.36
C GLY A 117 11.49 -2.08 -2.98
N SER A 118 11.82 -2.97 -3.92
CA SER A 118 11.92 -4.42 -3.73
C SER A 118 13.32 -4.89 -4.09
N CYS A 119 13.80 -5.97 -3.45
CA CYS A 119 15.07 -6.61 -3.81
C CYS A 119 14.96 -7.46 -5.08
N SER A 120 13.73 -7.78 -5.49
CA SER A 120 13.43 -8.51 -6.71
C SER A 120 12.50 -7.68 -7.59
N PHE A 121 12.76 -7.70 -8.90
CA PHE A 121 11.81 -7.18 -9.88
C PHE A 121 10.78 -8.24 -10.29
N GLU A 122 11.16 -9.52 -10.24
CA GLU A 122 10.32 -10.62 -10.73
C GLU A 122 9.18 -10.92 -9.76
N GLU A 123 9.46 -11.02 -8.45
CA GLU A 123 8.46 -11.41 -7.45
C GLU A 123 7.23 -10.48 -7.42
N PRO A 124 7.36 -9.13 -7.41
CA PRO A 124 6.18 -8.27 -7.45
C PRO A 124 5.35 -8.44 -8.73
N ILE A 125 5.98 -8.74 -9.87
CA ILE A 125 5.30 -8.91 -11.15
C ILE A 125 4.59 -10.26 -11.22
N ASP A 126 5.26 -11.33 -10.79
CA ASP A 126 4.70 -12.67 -10.80
C ASP A 126 3.50 -12.77 -9.84
N HIS A 127 3.61 -12.19 -8.64
CA HIS A 127 2.48 -12.15 -7.71
C HIS A 127 1.31 -11.27 -8.21
N LEU A 128 1.55 -10.28 -9.08
CA LEU A 128 0.44 -9.55 -9.74
C LEU A 128 -0.24 -10.41 -10.82
N ARG A 129 0.53 -11.25 -11.54
CA ARG A 129 -0.03 -12.20 -12.51
C ARG A 129 -0.86 -13.27 -11.84
N ASP A 130 -0.42 -13.75 -10.67
CA ASP A 130 -1.17 -14.72 -9.86
C ASP A 130 -2.54 -14.16 -9.41
N LEU A 131 -2.65 -12.83 -9.31
CA LEU A 131 -3.92 -12.12 -9.05
C LEU A 131 -4.67 -11.70 -10.32
N GLU A 132 -4.22 -12.12 -11.51
CA GLU A 132 -4.78 -11.75 -12.81
C GLU A 132 -4.82 -10.22 -13.06
N LEU A 133 -3.88 -9.48 -12.48
CA LEU A 133 -3.76 -8.02 -12.61
C LEU A 133 -2.80 -7.57 -13.74
N LEU A 134 -2.13 -8.51 -14.42
CA LEU A 134 -1.16 -8.29 -15.51
C LEU A 134 -1.24 -9.36 -16.60
#